data_AF-A0A2H3BHZ7-F1
#
_entry.id   AF-A0A2H3BHZ7-F1
#
_cell.length_a   1.000
_cell.length_b   1.000
_cell.length_c   1.000
_cell.angle_alpha   90.00
_cell.angle_beta   90.00
_cell.angle_gamma   90.00
#
_symmetry.space_group_name_H-M   'P 1'
#
loop_
_entity.id
_entity.type
_entity.pdbx_description
1 polymer ?
#
loop_
_entity_poly.entity_id
_entity_poly.type
_entity_poly.pdbx_seq_one_letter_code
_entity_poly.pdbx_strand_id
1 'polypeptide(L)'
;MFFRSLSLFSLVAFTIAEGLGDGNALQDAFDAMDGTFDNIRGALSAFSTNVDVPHATAVMDGINALDMEMKDAVVLIPDHLDGKWVCDAINHGLPIAGGFLDDMVAHKDDFKTVGLTADICLLLKTLVSDSDVFDKEFFPAAPASSKVCIEQYYEAVGAKLDKVFKAFCKK
;
A
#
# COMPACT_ATOMS: atom_id res chain seq x y z
N MET A 1 -27.81 -3.97 1.94
CA MET A 1 -27.12 -3.88 0.63
C MET A 1 -25.87 -2.96 0.70
N PHE A 2 -25.11 -2.94 1.80
CA PHE A 2 -23.97 -2.01 2.01
C PHE A 2 -22.58 -2.66 1.89
N PHE A 3 -22.51 -3.96 1.55
CA PHE A 3 -21.27 -4.77 1.59
C PHE A 3 -20.69 -5.12 0.21
N ARG A 4 -21.21 -4.55 -0.89
CA ARG A 4 -20.85 -4.95 -2.28
C ARG A 4 -19.85 -4.04 -2.99
N SER A 5 -19.28 -3.04 -2.31
CA SER A 5 -18.35 -2.07 -2.89
C SER A 5 -17.01 -2.02 -2.16
N LEU A 6 -16.62 -3.13 -1.52
CA LEU A 6 -15.31 -3.35 -0.89
C LEU A 6 -14.40 -4.20 -1.82
N SER A 7 -14.47 -4.03 -3.14
CA SER A 7 -13.21 -4.08 -3.89
C SER A 7 -12.53 -2.72 -3.66
N LEU A 8 -11.24 -2.58 -3.94
CA LEU A 8 -10.41 -1.42 -3.59
C LEU A 8 -9.94 -1.57 -2.14
N PHE A 9 -8.77 -2.12 -1.81
CA PHE A 9 -7.46 -2.05 -2.44
C PHE A 9 -6.59 -3.22 -1.95
N SER A 10 -5.56 -3.59 -2.71
CA SER A 10 -4.35 -4.19 -2.15
C SER A 10 -3.12 -3.29 -2.29
N LEU A 11 -2.68 -2.75 -1.15
CA LEU A 11 -1.33 -2.20 -0.96
C LEU A 11 -0.46 -3.27 -0.36
N VAL A 12 0.30 -3.98 -1.18
CA VAL A 12 1.18 -5.01 -0.64
C VAL A 12 2.63 -4.62 -0.89
N ALA A 13 3.24 -4.16 0.20
CA ALA A 13 4.68 -4.17 0.40
C ALA A 13 5.11 -5.63 0.51
N PHE A 14 6.18 -6.08 -0.14
CA PHE A 14 6.67 -7.43 0.13
C PHE A 14 8.18 -7.52 0.18
N THR A 15 8.72 -8.16 1.20
CA THR A 15 9.96 -8.92 1.11
C THR A 15 9.61 -10.36 1.51
N ILE A 16 10.21 -11.34 0.83
CA ILE A 16 10.73 -12.61 1.38
C ILE A 16 10.99 -13.60 0.22
N ALA A 17 12.19 -14.17 0.33
CA ALA A 17 12.80 -15.18 -0.51
C ALA A 17 12.04 -16.50 -0.56
N GLU A 18 12.20 -17.19 -1.70
CA GLU A 18 11.81 -18.58 -1.94
C GLU A 18 10.36 -18.83 -2.38
N GLY A 19 10.05 -18.43 -3.61
CA GLY A 19 8.91 -18.97 -4.35
C GLY A 19 8.95 -18.71 -5.85
N LEU A 20 9.69 -17.68 -6.25
CA LEU A 20 9.82 -17.28 -7.64
C LEU A 20 11.22 -17.55 -8.25
N GLY A 21 12.13 -18.15 -7.47
CA GLY A 21 13.54 -18.33 -7.80
C GLY A 21 14.37 -17.05 -7.52
N ASP A 22 15.67 -17.22 -7.23
CA ASP A 22 16.61 -16.08 -7.12
C ASP A 22 16.56 -15.22 -8.40
N GLY A 23 16.36 -13.91 -8.25
CA GLY A 23 16.39 -12.94 -9.36
C GLY A 23 15.06 -12.71 -10.10
N ASN A 24 13.92 -12.92 -9.44
CA ASN A 24 12.62 -12.55 -10.03
C ASN A 24 12.34 -11.05 -9.87
N ALA A 25 12.15 -10.37 -11.00
CA ALA A 25 11.86 -8.93 -11.06
C ALA A 25 10.63 -8.50 -10.25
N LEU A 26 9.61 -9.34 -10.08
CA LEU A 26 8.46 -9.04 -9.24
C LEU A 26 8.82 -9.00 -7.75
N GLN A 27 9.73 -9.88 -7.31
CA GLN A 27 10.24 -9.86 -5.95
C GLN A 27 11.09 -8.60 -5.72
N ASP A 28 11.99 -8.27 -6.65
CA ASP A 28 12.80 -7.04 -6.55
C ASP A 28 11.92 -5.78 -6.50
N ALA A 29 10.83 -5.74 -7.27
CA ALA A 29 9.87 -4.65 -7.25
C ALA A 29 9.18 -4.51 -5.88
N PHE A 30 8.87 -5.62 -5.23
CA PHE A 30 8.30 -5.58 -3.91
C PHE A 30 9.31 -5.18 -2.82
N ASP A 31 10.55 -5.67 -2.92
CA ASP A 31 11.64 -5.27 -2.02
C ASP A 31 11.88 -3.74 -2.12
N ALA A 32 11.74 -3.16 -3.32
CA ALA A 32 11.77 -1.72 -3.53
C ALA A 32 10.61 -1.02 -2.80
N MET A 33 9.37 -1.52 -2.93
CA MET A 33 8.22 -0.98 -2.21
C MET A 33 8.40 -1.04 -0.69
N ASP A 34 8.93 -2.13 -0.14
CA ASP A 34 9.26 -2.25 1.29
C ASP A 34 10.21 -1.13 1.73
N GLY A 35 11.26 -0.87 0.94
CA GLY A 35 12.17 0.26 1.16
C GLY A 35 11.46 1.61 1.09
N THR A 36 10.51 1.77 0.17
CA THR A 36 9.69 2.98 0.06
C THR A 36 8.77 3.18 1.26
N PHE A 37 8.17 2.11 1.81
CA PHE A 37 7.40 2.20 3.05
C PHE A 37 8.26 2.62 4.24
N ASP A 38 9.48 2.11 4.35
CA ASP A 38 10.43 2.54 5.39
C ASP A 38 10.82 4.01 5.23
N ASN A 39 11.04 4.47 4.00
CA ASN A 39 11.30 5.88 3.69
C ASN A 39 10.11 6.77 4.07
N ILE A 40 8.88 6.37 3.74
CA ILE A 40 7.66 7.08 4.12
C ILE A 40 7.55 7.16 5.64
N ARG A 41 7.82 6.06 6.37
CA ARG A 41 7.79 6.04 7.83
C ARG A 41 8.83 6.99 8.43
N GLY A 42 10.04 7.01 7.87
CA GLY A 42 11.08 7.97 8.24
C GLY A 42 10.65 9.42 8.00
N ALA A 43 10.04 9.70 6.86
CA ALA A 43 9.51 11.01 6.51
C ALA A 43 8.38 11.45 7.44
N LEU A 44 7.44 10.54 7.78
CA LEU A 44 6.36 10.80 8.74
C LEU A 44 6.91 11.13 10.12
N SER A 45 7.92 10.39 10.58
CA SER A 45 8.59 10.67 11.86
C SER A 45 9.25 12.06 11.86
N ALA A 46 9.97 12.41 10.79
CA ALA A 46 10.58 13.73 10.64
C ALA A 46 9.53 14.86 10.59
N PHE A 47 8.42 14.65 9.87
CA PHE A 47 7.29 15.58 9.80
C PHE A 47 6.60 15.78 11.15
N SER A 48 6.41 14.71 11.92
CA SER A 48 5.84 14.80 13.28
C SER A 48 6.71 15.62 14.24
N THR A 49 8.01 15.67 13.98
CA THR A 49 8.96 16.48 14.76
C THR A 49 8.97 17.94 14.27
N ASN A 50 8.84 18.14 12.95
CA ASN A 50 8.87 19.44 12.30
C ASN A 50 7.65 19.60 11.38
N VAL A 51 6.54 20.07 11.98
CA VAL A 51 5.26 20.22 11.27
C VAL A 51 5.30 21.43 10.33
N ASP A 52 5.90 21.23 9.16
CA ASP A 52 6.01 22.21 8.09
C ASP A 52 5.77 21.59 6.70
N VAL A 53 5.63 22.46 5.69
CA VAL A 53 5.33 22.04 4.32
C VAL A 53 6.45 21.16 3.73
N PRO A 54 7.75 21.51 3.80
CA PRO A 54 8.81 20.65 3.27
C PRO A 54 8.79 19.20 3.78
N HIS A 55 8.60 18.99 5.09
CA HIS A 55 8.57 17.63 5.64
C HIS A 55 7.29 16.87 5.25
N ALA A 56 6.14 17.56 5.19
CA ALA A 56 4.91 16.97 4.68
C ALA A 56 5.04 16.56 3.20
N THR A 57 5.70 17.41 2.38
CA THR A 57 5.98 17.10 0.97
C THR A 57 6.86 15.87 0.83
N ALA A 58 7.86 15.65 1.71
CA ALA A 58 8.67 14.44 1.67
C ALA A 58 7.83 13.15 1.89
N VAL A 59 6.80 13.21 2.74
CA VAL A 59 5.84 12.09 2.89
C VAL A 59 5.04 11.88 1.60
N MET A 60 4.54 12.97 1.02
CA MET A 60 3.78 12.94 -0.24
C MET A 60 4.61 12.36 -1.41
N ASP A 61 5.88 12.75 -1.50
CA ASP A 61 6.81 12.25 -2.51
C ASP A 61 7.05 10.74 -2.33
N GLY A 62 7.15 10.25 -1.10
CA GLY A 62 7.22 8.82 -0.82
C GLY A 62 5.96 8.07 -1.26
N ILE A 63 4.76 8.62 -1.01
CA ILE A 63 3.49 8.03 -1.48
C ILE A 63 3.43 7.99 -3.01
N ASN A 64 3.91 9.04 -3.70
CA ASN A 64 4.00 9.05 -5.16
C ASN A 64 5.02 8.03 -5.69
N ALA A 65 6.15 7.86 -5.02
CA ALA A 65 7.14 6.84 -5.38
C ALA A 65 6.53 5.44 -5.28
N LEU A 66 5.81 5.16 -4.19
CA LEU A 66 5.09 3.90 -4.00
C LEU A 66 4.07 3.66 -5.12
N ASP A 67 3.30 4.68 -5.49
CA ASP A 67 2.32 4.60 -6.59
C ASP A 67 2.98 4.25 -7.94
N MET A 68 4.14 4.85 -8.23
CA MET A 68 4.91 4.54 -9.44
C MET A 68 5.48 3.11 -9.41
N GLU A 69 6.05 2.69 -8.28
CA GLU A 69 6.57 1.33 -8.10
C GLU A 69 5.46 0.28 -8.28
N MET A 70 4.26 0.54 -7.75
CA MET A 70 3.10 -0.33 -7.95
C MET A 70 2.72 -0.47 -9.43
N LYS A 71 2.72 0.64 -10.17
CA LYS A 71 2.44 0.64 -11.62
C LYS A 71 3.49 -0.15 -12.40
N ASP A 72 4.76 0.03 -12.06
CA ASP A 72 5.87 -0.67 -12.70
C ASP A 72 5.84 -2.17 -12.37
N ALA A 73 5.38 -2.56 -11.18
CA ALA A 73 5.25 -3.97 -10.80
C ALA A 73 4.16 -4.71 -11.57
N VAL A 74 3.12 -4.03 -12.07
CA VAL A 74 2.01 -4.66 -12.82
C VAL A 74 2.53 -5.50 -13.99
N VAL A 75 3.49 -4.97 -14.75
CA VAL A 75 4.03 -5.65 -15.95
C VAL A 75 4.97 -6.82 -15.62
N LEU A 76 5.30 -7.00 -14.34
CA LEU A 76 6.19 -8.07 -13.84
C LEU A 76 5.40 -9.27 -13.31
N ILE A 77 4.07 -9.16 -13.22
CA ILE A 77 3.20 -10.24 -12.75
C ILE A 77 3.20 -11.37 -13.79
N PRO A 78 3.66 -12.59 -13.43
CA PRO A 78 3.60 -13.73 -14.34
C PRO A 78 2.16 -14.26 -14.45
N ASP A 79 1.87 -15.02 -15.51
CA ASP A 79 0.55 -15.65 -15.71
C ASP A 79 0.13 -16.58 -14.56
N HIS A 80 1.11 -17.16 -13.86
CA HIS A 80 0.90 -18.10 -12.77
C HIS A 80 1.87 -17.84 -11.62
N LEU A 81 1.32 -17.65 -10.43
CA LEU A 81 2.05 -17.49 -9.18
C LEU A 81 2.01 -18.78 -8.35
N ASP A 82 3.02 -18.96 -7.51
CA ASP A 82 2.99 -20.01 -6.49
C ASP A 82 2.09 -19.59 -5.31
N GLY A 83 1.23 -20.49 -4.87
CA GLY A 83 0.24 -20.17 -3.83
C GLY A 83 0.85 -19.94 -2.45
N LYS A 84 1.95 -20.64 -2.13
CA LYS A 84 2.68 -20.43 -0.88
C LYS A 84 3.38 -19.08 -0.93
N TRP A 85 4.04 -18.77 -2.05
CA TRP A 85 4.67 -17.47 -2.26
C TRP A 85 3.66 -16.32 -2.11
N VAL A 86 2.49 -16.40 -2.75
CA VAL A 86 1.44 -15.37 -2.61
C VAL A 86 1.03 -15.18 -1.14
N CYS A 87 0.81 -16.26 -0.39
CA CYS A 87 0.46 -16.16 1.02
C CYS A 87 1.58 -15.60 1.90
N ASP A 88 2.82 -16.05 1.70
CA ASP A 88 3.98 -15.59 2.48
C ASP A 88 4.20 -14.10 2.25
N ALA A 89 4.12 -13.70 0.99
CA ALA A 89 4.17 -12.32 0.58
C ALA A 89 3.05 -11.54 1.30
N ILE A 90 1.78 -11.95 1.17
CA ILE A 90 0.65 -11.21 1.76
C ILE A 90 0.80 -11.05 3.28
N ASN A 91 1.22 -12.10 3.97
CA ASN A 91 1.41 -12.09 5.42
C ASN A 91 2.53 -11.14 5.87
N HIS A 92 3.57 -10.99 5.05
CA HIS A 92 4.65 -10.05 5.30
C HIS A 92 4.22 -8.60 5.05
N GLY A 93 3.50 -8.34 3.95
CA GLY A 93 3.07 -7.00 3.58
C GLY A 93 1.98 -6.41 4.46
N LEU A 94 1.11 -7.26 5.00
CA LEU A 94 -0.02 -6.84 5.82
C LEU A 94 0.37 -5.91 7.00
N PRO A 95 1.33 -6.26 7.87
CA PRO A 95 1.75 -5.38 8.95
C PRO A 95 2.40 -4.07 8.46
N ILE A 96 3.10 -4.09 7.31
CA ILE A 96 3.78 -2.91 6.76
C ILE A 96 2.75 -1.90 6.23
N ALA A 97 1.90 -2.34 5.30
CA ALA A 97 0.83 -1.51 4.75
C ALA A 97 -0.15 -1.09 5.86
N GLY A 98 -0.46 -2.00 6.77
CA GLY A 98 -1.31 -1.74 7.91
C GLY A 98 -0.73 -0.69 8.87
N GLY A 99 0.60 -0.68 9.08
CA GLY A 99 1.31 0.31 9.87
C GLY A 99 1.34 1.67 9.19
N PHE A 100 1.67 1.72 7.90
CA PHE A 100 1.61 2.95 7.11
C PHE A 100 0.25 3.65 7.20
N LEU A 101 -0.85 2.91 7.02
CA LEU A 101 -2.19 3.48 7.10
C LEU A 101 -2.52 3.98 8.52
N ASP A 102 -2.06 3.30 9.57
CA ASP A 102 -2.25 3.75 10.95
C ASP A 102 -1.45 5.03 11.22
N ASP A 103 -0.19 5.10 10.77
CA ASP A 103 0.68 6.27 10.92
C ASP A 103 0.08 7.50 10.21
N MET A 104 -0.47 7.32 9.01
CA MET A 104 -1.19 8.38 8.30
C MET A 104 -2.36 8.92 9.14
N VAL A 105 -3.17 8.04 9.76
CA VAL A 105 -4.28 8.49 10.63
C VAL A 105 -3.75 9.22 11.86
N ALA A 106 -2.66 8.75 12.47
CA ALA A 106 -2.06 9.35 13.65
C ALA A 106 -1.59 10.79 13.39
N HIS A 107 -1.08 11.07 12.19
CA HIS A 107 -0.53 12.38 11.79
C HIS A 107 -1.52 13.27 11.02
N LYS A 108 -2.82 12.93 11.00
CA LYS A 108 -3.83 13.70 10.25
C LYS A 108 -3.88 15.18 10.63
N ASP A 109 -3.69 15.50 11.92
CA ASP A 109 -3.79 16.88 12.43
C ASP A 109 -2.53 17.69 12.09
N ASP A 110 -1.38 17.04 11.91
CA ASP A 110 -0.15 17.65 11.42
C ASP A 110 -0.33 18.10 9.96
N PHE A 111 -0.84 17.20 9.10
CA PHE A 111 -1.18 17.54 7.71
C PHE A 111 -2.24 18.64 7.60
N LYS A 112 -3.20 18.66 8.54
CA LYS A 112 -4.19 19.74 8.64
C LYS A 112 -3.55 21.07 9.01
N THR A 113 -2.59 21.06 9.93
CA THR A 113 -1.86 22.26 10.37
C THR A 113 -1.11 22.93 9.22
N VAL A 114 -0.52 22.14 8.32
CA VAL A 114 0.18 22.66 7.13
C VAL A 114 -0.72 22.84 5.90
N GLY A 115 -2.02 22.57 6.02
CA GLY A 115 -3.02 22.80 4.96
C GLY A 115 -3.01 21.78 3.81
N LEU A 116 -2.39 20.60 3.98
CA LEU A 116 -2.19 19.60 2.92
C LEU A 116 -3.16 18.40 3.00
N THR A 117 -4.20 18.47 3.85
CA THR A 117 -5.19 17.39 3.99
C THR A 117 -5.85 17.01 2.65
N ALA A 118 -6.16 17.99 1.81
CA ALA A 118 -6.80 17.75 0.52
C ALA A 118 -5.86 17.06 -0.48
N ASP A 119 -4.59 17.45 -0.51
CA ASP A 119 -3.57 16.86 -1.37
C ASP A 119 -3.29 15.40 -0.97
N ILE A 120 -3.18 15.12 0.33
CA ILE A 120 -3.09 13.74 0.83
C ILE A 120 -4.31 12.92 0.44
N CYS A 121 -5.52 13.49 0.55
CA CYS A 121 -6.72 12.79 0.10
C CYS A 121 -6.66 12.45 -1.39
N LEU A 122 -6.16 13.35 -2.24
CA LEU A 122 -6.02 13.10 -3.67
C LEU A 122 -4.99 11.99 -3.94
N LEU A 123 -3.83 12.04 -3.29
CA LEU A 123 -2.79 11.01 -3.42
C LEU A 123 -3.30 9.63 -3.01
N LEU A 124 -3.97 9.54 -1.86
CA LEU A 124 -4.58 8.30 -1.40
C LEU A 124 -5.61 7.76 -2.39
N LYS A 125 -6.42 8.63 -3.01
CA LYS A 125 -7.38 8.26 -4.06
C LYS A 125 -6.71 7.72 -5.31
N THR A 126 -5.62 8.33 -5.75
CA THR A 126 -4.83 7.86 -6.89
C THR A 126 -4.25 6.48 -6.59
N LEU A 127 -3.63 6.33 -5.43
CA LEU A 127 -3.10 5.05 -4.97
C LEU A 127 -4.21 3.96 -4.90
N VAL A 128 -5.47 4.33 -4.58
CA VAL A 128 -6.64 3.40 -4.75
C VAL A 128 -6.70 2.89 -6.15
N SER A 129 -6.83 3.83 -7.06
CA SER A 129 -7.23 3.56 -8.42
C SER A 129 -6.20 2.68 -9.08
N ASP A 130 -4.93 2.92 -8.78
CA ASP A 130 -3.81 2.20 -9.37
C ASP A 130 -3.56 0.85 -8.69
N SER A 131 -3.82 0.73 -7.38
CA SER A 131 -3.85 -0.58 -6.72
C SER A 131 -4.92 -1.52 -7.28
N ASP A 132 -6.07 -1.00 -7.72
CA ASP A 132 -7.12 -1.81 -8.34
C ASP A 132 -6.69 -2.37 -9.71
N VAL A 133 -5.80 -1.67 -10.41
CA VAL A 133 -5.18 -2.18 -11.65
C VAL A 133 -4.22 -3.32 -11.33
N PHE A 134 -3.36 -3.14 -10.32
CA PHE A 134 -2.47 -4.21 -9.85
C PHE A 134 -3.24 -5.46 -9.42
N ASP A 135 -4.29 -5.28 -8.62
CA ASP A 135 -5.17 -6.35 -8.15
C ASP A 135 -5.77 -7.18 -9.30
N LYS A 136 -6.23 -6.50 -10.36
CA LYS A 136 -6.83 -7.15 -11.53
C LYS A 136 -5.87 -8.05 -12.30
N GLU A 137 -4.57 -7.80 -12.21
CA GLU A 137 -3.55 -8.65 -12.83
C GLU A 137 -3.02 -9.70 -11.85
N PHE A 138 -2.83 -9.34 -10.57
CA PHE A 138 -2.24 -10.22 -9.56
C PHE A 138 -3.16 -11.39 -9.17
N PHE A 139 -4.47 -11.14 -8.98
CA PHE A 139 -5.36 -12.21 -8.51
C PHE A 139 -5.68 -13.30 -9.52
N PRO A 140 -5.85 -13.01 -10.82
CA PRO A 140 -5.95 -14.06 -11.82
C PRO A 140 -4.72 -14.96 -11.88
N ALA A 141 -3.53 -14.42 -11.60
CA ALA A 141 -2.30 -15.18 -11.52
C ALA A 141 -2.18 -16.02 -10.24
N ALA A 142 -2.87 -15.63 -9.16
CA ALA A 142 -2.86 -16.32 -7.88
C ALA A 142 -3.72 -17.60 -7.90
N PRO A 143 -3.19 -18.75 -7.43
CA PRO A 143 -3.93 -20.01 -7.42
C PRO A 143 -4.99 -20.04 -6.31
N ALA A 144 -6.02 -20.87 -6.46
CA ALA A 144 -7.10 -21.00 -5.47
C ALA A 144 -6.62 -21.32 -4.04
N SER A 145 -5.43 -21.92 -3.88
CA SER A 145 -4.82 -22.21 -2.58
C SER A 145 -4.45 -20.97 -1.77
N SER A 146 -4.25 -19.80 -2.39
CA SER A 146 -3.91 -18.55 -1.68
C SER A 146 -5.12 -17.67 -1.37
N LYS A 147 -6.32 -18.09 -1.78
CA LYS A 147 -7.56 -17.31 -1.64
C LYS A 147 -7.83 -16.83 -0.21
N VAL A 148 -7.60 -17.69 0.79
CA VAL A 148 -7.85 -17.33 2.19
C VAL A 148 -6.91 -16.20 2.66
N CYS A 149 -5.64 -16.24 2.26
CA CYS A 149 -4.66 -15.20 2.59
C CYS A 149 -5.08 -13.86 1.97
N ILE A 150 -5.53 -13.88 0.71
CA ILE A 150 -6.03 -12.71 -0.02
C ILE A 150 -7.25 -12.10 0.68
N GLU A 151 -8.24 -12.92 1.02
CA GLU A 151 -9.46 -12.46 1.70
C GLU A 151 -9.15 -11.83 3.07
N GLN A 152 -8.27 -12.46 3.85
CA GLN A 152 -7.85 -11.94 5.17
C GLN A 152 -7.14 -10.59 5.05
N TYR A 153 -6.28 -10.46 4.05
CA TYR A 153 -5.57 -9.22 3.78
C TYR A 153 -6.54 -8.07 3.45
N TYR A 154 -7.52 -8.32 2.58
CA TYR A 154 -8.52 -7.32 2.23
C TYR A 154 -9.37 -6.88 3.42
N GLU A 155 -9.78 -7.82 4.26
CA GLU A 155 -10.55 -7.49 5.46
C GLU A 155 -9.76 -6.56 6.39
N ALA A 156 -8.48 -6.88 6.61
CA ALA A 156 -7.62 -6.12 7.50
C ALA A 156 -7.25 -4.73 6.95
N VAL A 157 -6.92 -4.63 5.66
CA VAL A 157 -6.51 -3.38 5.02
C VAL A 157 -7.71 -2.48 4.72
N GLY A 158 -8.84 -3.05 4.28
CA GLY A 158 -10.06 -2.29 3.99
C GLY A 158 -10.57 -1.49 5.17
N ALA A 159 -10.54 -2.07 6.38
CA ALA A 159 -10.94 -1.36 7.60
C ALA A 159 -10.02 -0.18 7.95
N LYS A 160 -8.73 -0.29 7.66
CA LYS A 160 -7.74 0.78 7.88
C LYS A 160 -7.87 1.89 6.85
N LEU A 161 -8.08 1.53 5.58
CA LEU A 161 -8.34 2.49 4.52
C LEU A 161 -9.56 3.34 4.82
N ASP A 162 -10.69 2.76 5.23
CA ASP A 162 -11.87 3.56 5.57
C ASP A 162 -11.58 4.60 6.67
N LYS A 163 -10.72 4.27 7.65
CA LYS A 163 -10.26 5.25 8.67
C LYS A 163 -9.42 6.36 8.05
N VAL A 164 -8.48 6.03 7.18
CA VAL A 164 -7.64 7.00 6.46
C VAL A 164 -8.50 7.94 5.60
N PHE A 165 -9.44 7.41 4.81
CA PHE A 165 -10.35 8.23 4.01
C PHE A 165 -11.27 9.10 4.87
N LYS A 166 -11.72 8.61 6.03
CA LYS A 166 -12.45 9.43 7.00
C LYS A 166 -11.59 10.56 7.56
N ALA A 167 -10.29 10.33 7.77
CA ALA A 167 -9.38 11.32 8.31
C ALA A 167 -9.02 12.43 7.30
N PHE A 168 -8.79 12.07 6.04
CA PHE A 168 -8.27 13.00 5.03
C PHE A 168 -9.30 13.46 3.99
N CYS A 169 -10.28 12.63 3.66
CA CYS A 169 -11.18 12.88 2.52
C CYS A 169 -12.59 13.32 2.88
N LYS A 170 -13.02 13.10 4.13
CA LYS A 170 -14.33 13.57 4.60
C LYS A 170 -14.17 14.94 5.28
N LYS A 171 -14.96 15.90 4.81
CA LYS A 171 -15.10 17.23 5.42
C LYS A 171 -16.02 17.16 6.63
#